data_AF-V8NUB2-F1
#
_entry.id   AF-V8NUB2-F1
#
_cell.length_a   1.000
_cell.length_b   1.000
_cell.length_c   1.000
_cell.angle_alpha   90.00
_cell.angle_beta   90.00
_cell.angle_gamma   90.00
#
_symmetry.space_group_name_H-M   'P 1'
#
loop_
_entity.id
_entity.type
_entity.pdbx_description
1 polymer ?
#
loop_
_entity_poly.entity_id
_entity_poly.type
_entity_poly.pdbx_seq_one_letter_code
_entity_poly.pdbx_strand_id
1 'polypeptide(L)'
;MSPILLQVISSTLAWLFLYWGFLHRNRHHSAEWSCRMVTLLHGLMVTFLSGYIVFIDGPWPLTHAGHPNTPLQEFALCLSLGYFIFDFCWCVLLDIEGDLMLSHHLLSMGGMSLVLDSGKSGPEISAIVFVSEITNPFLQMRWFLRDSGRYHSFAGDVVDILFVALFLGLRIVGGAWIMHSVMKSPKTFGTLKGGILAMYGVSFMFLMEIFYFAKKKISKKLQAWKNRRTRGDHTNLGYFLFDLGWCVYFKAEGPLMLVHHSVSILGISASLALGESAAEVNAVIFGSELTNPFLQARWFLREKGLYPSLIGDVVDFLFVVLFAGVRIGVGAWLMYCVLLSPRPRVFIKVGGFIMYAVSCVFMVSIFRFARRKTVKKYQAWRAWWNKEVDLNAN
;
A
#
# COMPACT_ATOMS: atom_id res chain seq x y z
N MET A 1 -14.16 52.73 1.11
CA MET A 1 -13.42 51.49 0.76
C MET A 1 -14.23 50.78 -0.31
N SER A 2 -13.60 50.24 -1.37
CA SER A 2 -14.35 49.51 -2.40
C SER A 2 -15.03 48.27 -1.77
N PRO A 3 -16.21 47.85 -2.25
CA PRO A 3 -16.89 46.66 -1.73
C PRO A 3 -16.00 45.40 -1.72
N ILE A 4 -15.13 45.27 -2.71
CA ILE A 4 -14.16 44.16 -2.84
C ILE A 4 -13.12 44.21 -1.71
N LEU A 5 -12.50 45.37 -1.45
CA LEU A 5 -11.50 45.49 -0.38
C LEU A 5 -12.09 45.13 0.98
N LEU A 6 -13.34 45.55 1.24
CA LEU A 6 -14.04 45.18 2.47
C LEU A 6 -14.24 43.66 2.55
N GLN A 7 -14.67 43.01 1.46
CA GLN A 7 -14.83 41.55 1.42
C GLN A 7 -13.51 40.81 1.67
N VAL A 8 -12.40 41.26 1.09
CA VAL A 8 -11.07 40.67 1.32
C VAL A 8 -10.67 40.81 2.78
N ILE A 9 -10.78 42.01 3.37
CA ILE A 9 -10.46 42.24 4.78
C ILE A 9 -11.34 41.38 5.70
N SER A 10 -12.66 41.35 5.45
CA SER A 10 -13.59 40.52 6.20
C SER A 10 -13.26 39.03 6.08
N SER A 11 -12.89 38.56 4.88
CA SER A 11 -12.44 37.19 4.64
C SER A 11 -11.16 36.87 5.44
N THR A 12 -10.12 37.72 5.36
CA THR A 12 -8.87 37.52 6.12
C THR A 12 -9.13 37.46 7.63
N LEU A 13 -9.98 38.37 8.16
CA LEU A 13 -10.35 38.38 9.58
C LEU A 13 -11.16 37.14 9.97
N ALA A 14 -12.04 36.64 9.10
CA ALA A 14 -12.79 35.41 9.35
C ALA A 14 -11.86 34.18 9.43
N TRP A 15 -10.89 34.06 8.52
CA TRP A 15 -9.88 32.99 8.58
C TRP A 15 -9.01 33.08 9.83
N LEU A 16 -8.59 34.29 10.20
CA LEU A 16 -7.84 34.52 11.44
C LEU A 16 -8.66 34.12 12.67
N PHE A 17 -9.93 34.53 12.75
CA PHE A 17 -10.81 34.16 13.87
C PHE A 17 -11.04 32.65 13.94
N LEU A 18 -11.22 32.00 12.79
CA LEU A 18 -11.34 30.55 12.71
C LEU A 18 -10.07 29.85 13.22
N TYR A 19 -8.89 30.35 12.83
CA TYR A 19 -7.61 29.87 13.34
C TYR A 19 -7.53 29.98 14.87
N TRP A 20 -7.87 31.15 15.44
CA TRP A 20 -7.93 31.34 16.89
C TRP A 20 -8.90 30.38 17.58
N GLY A 21 -10.06 30.13 16.96
CA GLY A 21 -11.04 29.15 17.43
C GLY A 21 -10.46 27.73 17.47
N PHE A 22 -9.79 27.29 16.40
CA PHE A 22 -9.12 25.99 16.38
C PHE A 22 -7.96 25.90 17.36
N LEU A 23 -7.17 26.95 17.51
CA LEU A 23 -6.08 27.02 18.49
C LEU A 23 -6.61 26.85 19.92
N HIS A 24 -7.72 27.51 20.25
CA HIS A 24 -8.35 27.39 21.58
C HIS A 24 -8.98 26.03 21.81
N ARG A 25 -9.62 25.45 20.79
CA ARG A 25 -10.30 24.15 20.91
C ARG A 25 -9.31 22.98 20.95
N ASN A 26 -8.20 23.09 20.24
CA ASN A 26 -7.22 22.02 20.06
C ASN A 26 -5.89 22.34 20.75
N ARG A 27 -5.95 22.85 21.99
CA ARG A 27 -4.77 23.25 22.79
C ARG A 27 -3.75 22.15 23.04
N HIS A 28 -4.14 20.88 22.87
CA HIS A 28 -3.26 19.73 23.00
C HIS A 28 -2.40 19.47 21.75
N HIS A 29 -2.71 20.14 20.64
CA HIS A 29 -1.97 20.04 19.38
C HIS A 29 -1.12 21.30 19.13
N SER A 30 -0.20 21.21 18.17
CA SER A 30 0.65 22.34 17.79
C SER A 30 -0.15 23.46 17.12
N ALA A 31 0.42 24.67 17.09
CA ALA A 31 -0.15 25.79 16.35
C ALA A 31 -0.26 25.47 14.85
N GLU A 32 0.73 24.77 14.27
CA GLU A 32 0.68 24.29 12.89
C GLU A 32 -0.53 23.38 12.66
N TRP A 33 -0.84 22.47 13.58
CA TRP A 33 -2.00 21.58 13.46
C TRP A 33 -3.31 22.36 13.29
N SER A 34 -3.48 23.43 14.08
CA SER A 34 -4.65 24.31 13.99
C SER A 34 -4.68 25.08 12.67
N CYS A 35 -3.53 25.52 12.16
CA CYS A 35 -3.44 26.17 10.85
C CYS A 35 -3.76 25.18 9.71
N ARG A 36 -3.22 23.96 9.73
CA ARG A 36 -3.51 22.92 8.74
C ARG A 36 -4.99 22.55 8.68
N MET A 37 -5.72 22.66 9.80
CA MET A 37 -7.18 22.52 9.83
C MET A 37 -7.89 23.65 9.09
N VAL A 38 -7.43 24.89 9.24
CA VAL A 38 -7.92 26.04 8.45
C VAL A 38 -7.65 25.82 6.97
N THR A 39 -6.42 25.42 6.60
CA THR A 39 -6.06 25.09 5.22
C THR A 39 -6.92 23.99 4.62
N LEU A 40 -7.20 22.92 5.38
CA LEU A 40 -8.08 21.84 4.93
C LEU A 40 -9.50 22.34 4.69
N LEU A 41 -10.05 23.15 5.60
CA LEU A 41 -11.39 23.69 5.47
C LEU A 41 -11.49 24.63 4.25
N HIS A 42 -10.51 25.53 4.10
CA HIS A 42 -10.38 26.40 2.94
C HIS A 42 -10.34 25.58 1.64
N GLY A 43 -9.42 24.62 1.54
CA GLY A 43 -9.24 23.80 0.35
C GLY A 43 -10.52 23.06 -0.02
N LEU A 44 -11.26 22.51 0.95
CA LEU A 44 -12.57 21.88 0.70
C LEU A 44 -13.61 22.90 0.21
N MET A 45 -13.80 24.00 0.95
CA MET A 45 -14.79 25.03 0.63
C MET A 45 -14.55 25.60 -0.77
N VAL A 46 -13.32 25.99 -1.08
CA VAL A 46 -12.96 26.61 -2.35
C VAL A 46 -12.99 25.62 -3.50
N THR A 47 -12.59 24.35 -3.29
CA THR A 47 -12.74 23.31 -4.32
C THR A 47 -14.20 23.13 -4.72
N PHE A 48 -15.11 23.01 -3.76
CA PHE A 48 -16.53 22.84 -4.08
C PHE A 48 -17.15 24.11 -4.68
N LEU A 49 -16.83 25.28 -4.13
CA LEU A 49 -17.36 26.56 -4.62
C LEU A 49 -16.88 26.87 -6.05
N SER A 50 -15.58 26.76 -6.30
CA SER A 50 -15.02 26.98 -7.65
C SER A 50 -15.46 25.90 -8.64
N GLY A 51 -15.61 24.65 -8.20
CA GLY A 51 -16.18 23.58 -9.02
C GLY A 51 -17.63 23.88 -9.43
N TYR A 52 -18.46 24.35 -8.49
CA TYR A 52 -19.82 24.80 -8.78
C TYR A 52 -19.82 25.95 -9.80
N ILE A 53 -18.97 26.96 -9.60
CA ILE A 53 -18.84 28.10 -10.52
C ILE A 53 -18.46 27.62 -11.92
N VAL A 54 -17.51 26.71 -12.04
CA VAL A 54 -16.97 26.27 -13.34
C VAL A 54 -17.94 25.36 -14.10
N PHE A 55 -18.57 24.42 -13.41
CA PHE A 55 -19.36 23.35 -14.06
C PHE A 55 -20.87 23.60 -14.07
N ILE A 56 -21.38 24.50 -13.23
CA ILE A 56 -22.83 24.72 -13.04
C ILE A 56 -23.22 26.17 -13.31
N ASP A 57 -22.60 27.14 -12.63
CA ASP A 57 -22.97 28.57 -12.75
C ASP A 57 -22.49 29.19 -14.08
N GLY A 58 -21.24 28.90 -14.44
CA GLY A 58 -20.57 29.46 -15.61
C GLY A 58 -20.12 30.92 -15.44
N PRO A 59 -19.79 31.61 -16.55
CA PRO A 59 -19.69 31.07 -17.91
C PRO A 59 -18.48 30.13 -18.10
N TRP A 60 -18.53 29.26 -19.12
CA TRP A 60 -17.52 28.23 -19.33
C TRP A 60 -16.12 28.80 -19.59
N PRO A 61 -15.09 28.43 -18.78
CA PRO A 61 -13.76 29.06 -18.79
C PRO A 61 -12.99 28.90 -20.11
N LEU A 62 -13.26 27.83 -20.88
CA LEU A 62 -12.51 27.57 -22.12
C LEU A 62 -13.01 28.37 -23.32
N THR A 63 -14.20 28.97 -23.22
CA THR A 63 -14.78 29.79 -24.30
C THR A 63 -14.95 31.25 -23.91
N HIS A 64 -15.00 31.55 -22.61
CA HIS A 64 -15.25 32.88 -22.08
C HIS A 64 -14.04 33.49 -21.34
N ALA A 65 -12.82 33.04 -21.65
CA ALA A 65 -11.61 33.61 -21.06
C ALA A 65 -11.53 35.14 -21.32
N GLY A 66 -11.30 35.90 -20.25
CA GLY A 66 -11.22 37.37 -20.26
C GLY A 66 -12.58 38.08 -20.18
N HIS A 67 -13.67 37.36 -19.95
CA HIS A 67 -14.99 37.95 -19.73
C HIS A 67 -15.09 38.65 -18.36
N PRO A 68 -16.06 39.57 -18.18
CA PRO A 68 -16.32 40.21 -16.89
C PRO A 68 -16.59 39.19 -15.79
N ASN A 69 -16.17 39.52 -14.57
CA ASN A 69 -16.38 38.67 -13.39
C ASN A 69 -17.86 38.65 -13.02
N THR A 70 -18.36 37.49 -12.59
CA THR A 70 -19.67 37.41 -11.91
C THR A 70 -19.52 37.72 -10.43
N PRO A 71 -20.58 38.17 -9.73
CA PRO A 71 -20.52 38.40 -8.28
C PRO A 71 -20.11 37.15 -7.48
N LEU A 72 -20.49 35.95 -7.94
CA LEU A 72 -20.11 34.69 -7.29
C LEU A 72 -18.63 34.37 -7.51
N GLN A 73 -18.09 34.64 -8.70
CA GLN A 73 -16.65 34.55 -8.97
C GLN A 73 -15.86 35.53 -8.09
N GLU A 74 -16.28 36.80 -8.01
CA GLU A 74 -15.64 37.80 -7.14
C GLU A 74 -15.66 37.36 -5.67
N PHE A 75 -16.80 36.86 -5.18
CA PHE A 75 -16.91 36.35 -3.82
C PHE A 75 -15.94 35.18 -3.57
N ALA A 76 -15.86 34.20 -4.47
CA ALA A 76 -14.94 33.07 -4.35
C ALA A 76 -13.46 33.50 -4.38
N LEU A 77 -13.13 34.50 -5.20
CA LEU A 77 -11.78 35.08 -5.26
C LEU A 77 -11.45 35.90 -4.02
N CYS A 78 -12.38 36.68 -3.47
CA CYS A 78 -12.21 37.39 -2.20
C CYS A 78 -12.04 36.42 -1.02
N LEU A 79 -12.82 35.34 -1.00
CA LEU A 79 -12.70 34.27 0.00
C LEU A 79 -11.31 33.64 -0.05
N SER A 80 -10.81 33.37 -1.26
CA SER A 80 -9.50 32.76 -1.47
C SER A 80 -8.34 33.70 -1.21
N LEU A 81 -8.40 34.93 -1.71
CA LEU A 81 -7.38 35.95 -1.47
C LEU A 81 -7.22 36.24 0.02
N GLY A 82 -8.32 36.33 0.77
CA GLY A 82 -8.26 36.52 2.22
C GLY A 82 -7.57 35.36 2.95
N TYR A 83 -7.81 34.11 2.53
CA TYR A 83 -7.10 32.94 3.04
C TYR A 83 -5.60 33.00 2.69
N PHE A 84 -5.25 33.25 1.42
CA PHE A 84 -3.86 33.30 0.97
C PHE A 84 -3.05 34.38 1.71
N ILE A 85 -3.66 35.52 2.03
CA ILE A 85 -3.03 36.56 2.87
C ILE A 85 -2.75 36.03 4.27
N PHE A 86 -3.76 35.39 4.91
CA PHE A 86 -3.59 34.78 6.22
C PHE A 86 -2.48 33.72 6.22
N ASP A 87 -2.51 32.79 5.27
CA ASP A 87 -1.58 31.66 5.17
C ASP A 87 -0.16 32.13 4.83
N PHE A 88 -0.02 33.12 3.95
CA PHE A 88 1.27 33.72 3.61
C PHE A 88 1.91 34.38 4.82
N CYS A 89 1.16 35.20 5.57
CA CYS A 89 1.65 35.81 6.81
C CYS A 89 2.06 34.73 7.82
N TRP A 90 1.26 33.67 7.96
CA TRP A 90 1.57 32.54 8.85
C TRP A 90 2.88 31.84 8.47
N CYS A 91 3.06 31.54 7.17
CA CYS A 91 4.25 30.87 6.65
C CYS A 91 5.51 31.71 6.81
N VAL A 92 5.45 33.02 6.53
CA VAL A 92 6.58 33.94 6.67
C VAL A 92 6.96 34.15 8.14
N LEU A 93 5.98 34.25 9.04
CA LEU A 93 6.25 34.47 10.47
C LEU A 93 6.91 33.27 11.15
N LEU A 94 6.66 32.05 10.66
CA LEU A 94 7.16 30.82 11.26
C LEU A 94 8.26 30.12 10.47
N ASP A 95 8.59 30.60 9.27
CA ASP A 95 9.64 30.07 8.40
C ASP A 95 9.53 28.55 8.15
N ILE A 96 8.30 28.08 7.93
CA ILE A 96 7.97 26.64 7.85
C ILE A 96 7.85 26.09 6.43
N GLU A 97 7.67 26.94 5.43
CA GLU A 97 7.45 26.55 4.03
C GLU A 97 8.59 27.04 3.13
N GLY A 98 8.93 26.27 2.09
CA GLY A 98 10.03 26.61 1.19
C GLY A 98 9.71 27.72 0.17
N ASP A 99 10.76 28.30 -0.41
CA ASP A 99 10.68 29.42 -1.38
C ASP A 99 9.71 29.19 -2.54
N LEU A 100 9.60 27.94 -3.03
CA LEU A 100 8.68 27.58 -4.11
C LEU A 100 7.21 27.76 -3.70
N MET A 101 6.88 27.40 -2.45
CA MET A 101 5.54 27.58 -1.89
C MET A 101 5.24 29.05 -1.63
N LEU A 102 6.21 29.83 -1.13
CA LEU A 102 6.04 31.27 -0.95
C LEU A 102 5.84 32.00 -2.30
N SER A 103 6.62 31.62 -3.32
CA SER A 103 6.49 32.16 -4.68
C SER A 103 5.12 31.86 -5.29
N HIS A 104 4.60 30.65 -5.07
CA HIS A 104 3.24 30.28 -5.46
C HIS A 104 2.19 31.17 -4.79
N HIS A 105 2.31 31.45 -3.49
CA HIS A 105 1.37 32.32 -2.78
C HIS A 105 1.40 33.75 -3.33
N LEU A 106 2.60 34.33 -3.51
CA LEU A 106 2.75 35.67 -4.06
C LEU A 106 2.14 35.79 -5.47
N LEU A 107 2.40 34.82 -6.35
CA LEU A 107 1.81 34.81 -7.70
C LEU A 107 0.29 34.64 -7.66
N SER A 108 -0.23 33.79 -6.77
CA SER A 108 -1.68 33.56 -6.62
C SER A 108 -2.39 34.80 -6.08
N MET A 109 -1.84 35.43 -5.03
CA MET A 109 -2.38 36.68 -4.48
C MET A 109 -2.35 37.80 -5.51
N GLY A 110 -1.23 37.95 -6.24
CA GLY A 110 -1.10 38.93 -7.32
C GLY A 110 -2.12 38.70 -8.43
N GLY A 111 -2.26 37.46 -8.91
CA GLY A 111 -3.21 37.09 -9.95
C GLY A 111 -4.66 37.35 -9.57
N MET A 112 -5.08 36.93 -8.36
CA MET A 112 -6.44 37.20 -7.85
C MET A 112 -6.69 38.69 -7.67
N SER A 113 -5.72 39.44 -7.13
CA SER A 113 -5.84 40.90 -6.96
C SER A 113 -6.01 41.61 -8.30
N LEU A 114 -5.25 41.22 -9.33
CA LEU A 114 -5.37 41.78 -10.69
C LEU A 114 -6.74 41.50 -11.32
N VAL A 115 -7.31 40.31 -11.10
CA VAL A 115 -8.64 39.97 -11.63
C VAL A 115 -9.76 40.71 -10.89
N LEU A 116 -9.63 40.87 -9.58
CA LEU A 116 -10.58 41.66 -8.79
C LEU A 116 -10.52 43.16 -9.14
N ASP A 117 -9.33 43.72 -9.36
CA ASP A 117 -9.16 45.13 -9.73
C ASP A 117 -9.62 45.42 -11.17
N SER A 118 -9.29 44.53 -12.11
CA SER A 118 -9.67 44.70 -13.52
C SER A 118 -11.14 44.37 -13.82
N GLY A 119 -11.83 43.66 -12.92
CA GLY A 119 -13.20 43.19 -13.10
C GLY A 119 -13.37 42.17 -14.24
N LYS A 120 -12.28 41.54 -14.72
CA LYS A 120 -12.26 40.63 -15.86
C LYS A 120 -11.43 39.39 -15.56
N SER A 121 -11.72 38.31 -16.29
CA SER A 121 -11.01 37.01 -16.26
C SER A 121 -11.42 36.09 -15.11
N GLY A 122 -12.56 36.36 -14.47
CA GLY A 122 -13.15 35.51 -13.43
C GLY A 122 -13.41 34.06 -13.86
N PRO A 123 -13.86 33.77 -15.09
CA PRO A 123 -14.08 32.39 -15.54
C PRO A 123 -12.81 31.55 -15.50
N GLU A 124 -11.73 31.99 -16.16
CA GLU A 124 -10.49 31.22 -16.21
C GLU A 124 -9.77 31.16 -14.87
N ILE A 125 -9.79 32.22 -14.05
CA ILE A 125 -9.15 32.18 -12.73
C ILE A 125 -9.92 31.28 -11.78
N SER A 126 -11.26 31.26 -11.83
CA SER A 126 -12.05 30.31 -11.04
C SER A 126 -11.73 28.86 -11.42
N ALA A 127 -11.51 28.59 -12.72
CA ALA A 127 -11.06 27.28 -13.18
C ALA A 127 -9.64 26.93 -12.72
N ILE A 128 -8.71 27.90 -12.74
CA ILE A 128 -7.34 27.71 -12.25
C ILE A 128 -7.35 27.42 -10.75
N VAL A 129 -8.14 28.17 -9.97
CA VAL A 129 -8.33 27.95 -8.52
C VAL A 129 -8.91 26.56 -8.25
N PHE A 130 -9.89 26.11 -9.04
CA PHE A 130 -10.45 24.76 -8.89
C PHE A 130 -9.38 23.68 -9.12
N VAL A 131 -8.69 23.72 -10.26
CA VAL A 131 -7.69 22.69 -10.57
C VAL A 131 -6.49 22.76 -9.63
N SER A 132 -6.15 23.94 -9.09
CA SER A 132 -5.11 24.06 -8.08
C SER A 132 -5.57 23.50 -6.73
N GLU A 133 -6.73 23.90 -6.21
CA GLU A 133 -7.13 23.58 -4.84
C GLU A 133 -7.64 22.15 -4.64
N ILE A 134 -8.14 21.47 -5.67
CA ILE A 134 -8.68 20.10 -5.54
C ILE A 134 -7.67 19.08 -4.99
N THR A 135 -6.37 19.36 -5.14
CA THR A 135 -5.29 18.52 -4.60
C THR A 135 -4.96 18.81 -3.14
N ASN A 136 -5.31 20.01 -2.63
CA ASN A 136 -4.91 20.50 -1.31
C ASN A 136 -5.50 19.68 -0.15
N PRO A 137 -6.79 19.26 -0.16
CA PRO A 137 -7.33 18.39 0.89
C PRO A 137 -6.54 17.10 1.10
N PHE A 138 -6.00 16.50 0.04
CA PHE A 138 -5.16 15.30 0.13
C PHE A 138 -3.77 15.61 0.67
N LEU A 139 -3.21 16.78 0.35
CA LEU A 139 -1.95 17.25 0.95
C LEU A 139 -2.09 17.44 2.46
N GLN A 140 -3.19 18.06 2.91
CA GLN A 140 -3.49 18.23 4.34
C GLN A 140 -3.77 16.89 5.02
N MET A 141 -4.57 16.01 4.40
CA MET A 141 -4.83 14.67 4.94
C MET A 141 -3.55 13.86 5.12
N ARG A 142 -2.61 13.96 4.17
CA ARG A 142 -1.27 13.36 4.29
C ARG A 142 -0.50 13.91 5.50
N TRP A 143 -0.57 15.22 5.75
CA TRP A 143 0.06 15.83 6.93
C TRP A 143 -0.56 15.27 8.22
N PHE A 144 -1.89 15.22 8.33
CA PHE A 144 -2.57 14.64 9.51
C PHE A 144 -2.29 13.15 9.71
N LEU A 145 -2.13 12.38 8.63
CA LEU A 145 -1.72 10.98 8.72
C LEU A 145 -0.28 10.84 9.24
N ARG A 146 0.60 11.81 8.96
CA ARG A 146 1.97 11.82 9.50
C ARG A 146 1.98 12.17 10.98
N ASP A 147 1.24 13.22 11.35
CA ASP A 147 1.10 13.66 12.75
C ASP A 147 0.51 12.54 13.63
N SER A 148 -0.50 11.83 13.15
CA SER A 148 -1.10 10.68 13.87
C SER A 148 -0.28 9.38 13.81
N GLY A 149 0.88 9.36 13.16
CA GLY A 149 1.73 8.16 13.00
C GLY A 149 1.15 7.08 12.05
N ARG A 150 0.04 7.37 11.37
CA ARG A 150 -0.67 6.42 10.48
C ARG A 150 -0.28 6.53 9.01
N TYR A 151 0.70 7.36 8.68
CA TYR A 151 1.13 7.61 7.30
C TYR A 151 1.63 6.36 6.56
N HIS A 152 2.21 5.38 7.26
CA HIS A 152 2.67 4.13 6.64
C HIS A 152 1.56 3.07 6.47
N SER A 153 0.30 3.42 6.70
CA SER A 153 -0.85 2.55 6.50
C SER A 153 -1.36 2.59 5.04
N PHE A 154 -2.29 1.69 4.72
CA PHE A 154 -3.01 1.68 3.44
C PHE A 154 -3.67 3.03 3.14
N ALA A 155 -4.22 3.72 4.15
CA ALA A 155 -4.82 5.04 3.96
C ALA A 155 -3.80 6.08 3.47
N GLY A 156 -2.57 6.05 3.99
CA GLY A 156 -1.50 6.95 3.52
C GLY A 156 -1.08 6.68 2.08
N ASP A 157 -1.07 5.42 1.66
CA ASP A 157 -0.81 5.06 0.26
C ASP A 157 -1.94 5.50 -0.67
N VAL A 158 -3.22 5.35 -0.27
CA VAL A 158 -4.37 5.84 -1.04
C VAL A 158 -4.32 7.36 -1.21
N VAL A 159 -4.05 8.10 -0.13
CA VAL A 159 -3.96 9.57 -0.17
C VAL A 159 -2.86 10.04 -1.12
N ASP A 160 -1.66 9.45 -1.06
CA ASP A 160 -0.58 9.80 -1.97
C ASP A 160 -0.93 9.50 -3.45
N ILE A 161 -1.59 8.37 -3.72
CA ILE A 161 -2.01 8.00 -5.09
C ILE A 161 -3.05 8.99 -5.61
N LEU A 162 -4.08 9.31 -4.82
CA LEU A 162 -5.12 10.27 -5.20
C LEU A 162 -4.53 11.66 -5.43
N PHE A 163 -3.64 12.12 -4.54
CA PHE A 163 -2.93 13.38 -4.70
C PHE A 163 -2.17 13.43 -6.03
N VAL A 164 -1.35 12.42 -6.34
CA VAL A 164 -0.56 12.38 -7.59
C VAL A 164 -1.46 12.31 -8.83
N ALA A 165 -2.52 11.51 -8.78
CA ALA A 165 -3.44 11.36 -9.90
C ALA A 165 -4.16 12.69 -10.22
N LEU A 166 -4.69 13.37 -9.20
CA LEU A 166 -5.34 14.67 -9.37
C LEU A 166 -4.34 15.76 -9.80
N PHE A 167 -3.11 15.73 -9.27
CA PHE A 167 -2.08 16.68 -9.66
C PHE A 167 -1.73 16.53 -11.15
N LEU A 168 -1.49 15.31 -11.63
CA LEU A 168 -1.17 15.07 -13.05
C LEU A 168 -2.37 15.36 -13.96
N GLY A 169 -3.55 14.84 -13.62
CA GLY A 169 -4.75 14.94 -14.45
C GLY A 169 -5.32 16.36 -14.50
N LEU A 170 -5.46 17.03 -13.35
CA LEU A 170 -6.13 18.33 -13.28
C LEU A 170 -5.15 19.49 -13.29
N ARG A 171 -4.09 19.49 -12.46
CA ARG A 171 -3.13 20.61 -12.44
C ARG A 171 -2.25 20.67 -13.69
N ILE A 172 -1.70 19.53 -14.14
CA ILE A 172 -0.82 19.53 -15.31
C ILE A 172 -1.60 19.51 -16.62
N VAL A 173 -2.44 18.48 -16.84
CA VAL A 173 -3.19 18.34 -18.11
C VAL A 173 -4.35 19.34 -18.19
N GLY A 174 -5.20 19.42 -17.16
CA GLY A 174 -6.28 20.42 -17.10
C GLY A 174 -5.75 21.85 -17.12
N GLY A 175 -4.68 22.14 -16.37
CA GLY A 175 -3.99 23.43 -16.40
C GLY A 175 -3.44 23.80 -17.78
N ALA A 176 -2.88 22.85 -18.53
CA ALA A 176 -2.44 23.07 -19.92
C ALA A 176 -3.60 23.51 -20.82
N TRP A 177 -4.77 22.90 -20.63
CA TRP A 177 -5.95 23.20 -21.44
C TRP A 177 -6.49 24.61 -21.15
N ILE A 178 -6.58 24.97 -19.87
CA ILE A 178 -6.98 26.33 -19.47
C ILE A 178 -5.96 27.35 -19.98
N MET A 179 -4.66 27.08 -19.79
CA MET A 179 -3.57 27.92 -20.32
C MET A 179 -3.73 28.17 -21.82
N HIS A 180 -3.97 27.12 -22.59
CA HIS A 180 -4.13 27.21 -24.03
C HIS A 180 -5.30 28.12 -24.44
N SER A 181 -6.44 28.01 -23.74
CA SER A 181 -7.59 28.88 -23.93
C SER A 181 -7.24 30.35 -23.64
N VAL A 182 -6.63 30.60 -22.48
CA VAL A 182 -6.25 31.93 -22.02
C VAL A 182 -5.26 32.59 -22.99
N MET A 183 -4.25 31.84 -23.46
CA MET A 183 -3.26 32.35 -24.40
C MET A 183 -3.88 32.78 -25.73
N LYS A 184 -4.89 32.05 -26.21
CA LYS A 184 -5.63 32.36 -27.43
C LYS A 184 -6.66 33.48 -27.27
N SER A 185 -7.16 33.73 -26.07
CA SER A 185 -8.17 34.79 -25.87
C SER A 185 -7.57 36.18 -26.12
N PRO A 186 -8.15 37.01 -27.00
CA PRO A 186 -7.73 38.40 -27.16
C PRO A 186 -8.24 39.30 -26.03
N LYS A 187 -9.20 38.83 -25.22
CA LYS A 187 -9.81 39.60 -24.13
C LYS A 187 -9.00 39.57 -22.84
N THR A 188 -8.20 38.51 -22.63
CA THR A 188 -7.32 38.41 -21.47
C THR A 188 -6.12 39.34 -21.65
N PHE A 189 -5.87 40.20 -20.68
CA PHE A 189 -4.78 41.18 -20.71
C PHE A 189 -3.40 40.52 -20.50
N GLY A 190 -2.35 41.12 -21.08
CA GLY A 190 -1.02 40.53 -21.19
C GLY A 190 -0.37 40.17 -19.85
N THR A 191 -0.51 41.04 -18.84
CA THR A 191 0.03 40.80 -17.49
C THR A 191 -0.54 39.52 -16.87
N LEU A 192 -1.85 39.26 -17.04
CA LEU A 192 -2.47 38.05 -16.51
C LEU A 192 -2.00 36.81 -17.26
N LYS A 193 -1.83 36.87 -18.59
CA LYS A 193 -1.25 35.76 -19.37
C LYS A 193 0.14 35.39 -18.86
N GLY A 194 0.98 36.40 -18.61
CA GLY A 194 2.31 36.20 -18.03
C GLY A 194 2.26 35.58 -16.63
N GLY A 195 1.37 36.08 -15.75
CA GLY A 195 1.17 35.54 -14.40
C GLY A 195 0.68 34.09 -14.40
N ILE A 196 -0.29 33.75 -15.26
CA ILE A 196 -0.79 32.38 -15.41
C ILE A 196 0.33 31.46 -15.94
N LEU A 197 1.11 31.91 -16.92
CA LEU A 197 2.28 31.16 -17.43
C LEU A 197 3.31 30.89 -16.32
N ALA A 198 3.64 31.90 -15.51
CA ALA A 198 4.53 31.75 -14.37
C ALA A 198 4.00 30.74 -13.34
N MET A 199 2.70 30.82 -13.02
CA MET A 199 2.02 29.90 -12.10
C MET A 199 2.01 28.45 -12.61
N TYR A 200 1.88 28.25 -13.93
CA TYR A 200 2.00 26.94 -14.54
C TYR A 200 3.44 26.42 -14.50
N GLY A 201 4.44 27.29 -14.66
CA GLY A 201 5.85 26.97 -14.42
C GLY A 201 6.10 26.46 -12.98
N VAL A 202 5.54 27.14 -11.98
CA VAL A 202 5.58 26.69 -10.58
C VAL A 202 4.95 25.31 -10.41
N SER A 203 3.86 25.00 -11.13
CA SER A 203 3.24 23.67 -11.09
C SER A 203 4.17 22.56 -11.62
N PHE A 204 4.99 22.86 -12.65
CA PHE A 204 6.02 21.93 -13.11
C PHE A 204 7.18 21.77 -12.11
N MET A 205 7.57 22.82 -11.40
CA MET A 205 8.59 22.71 -10.35
C MET A 205 8.10 21.78 -9.23
N PHE A 206 6.85 21.94 -8.78
CA PHE A 206 6.23 21.00 -7.83
C PHE A 206 6.15 19.56 -8.38
N LEU A 207 5.90 19.39 -9.68
CA LEU A 207 5.89 18.07 -10.31
C LEU A 207 7.26 17.36 -10.15
N MET A 208 8.37 18.09 -10.29
CA MET A 208 9.71 17.54 -10.10
C MET A 208 9.94 17.09 -8.65
N GLU A 209 9.50 17.87 -7.67
CA GLU A 209 9.56 17.48 -6.25
C GLU A 209 8.73 16.22 -5.95
N ILE A 210 7.54 16.14 -6.55
CA ILE A 210 6.65 14.97 -6.42
C ILE A 210 7.32 13.71 -6.99
N PHE A 211 7.93 13.79 -8.19
CA PHE A 211 8.64 12.66 -8.77
C PHE A 211 9.85 12.24 -7.94
N TYR A 212 10.62 13.21 -7.43
CA TYR A 212 11.73 12.94 -6.52
C TYR A 212 11.26 12.22 -5.25
N PHE A 213 10.18 12.72 -4.64
CA PHE A 213 9.56 12.11 -3.47
C PHE A 213 9.06 10.69 -3.73
N ALA A 214 8.35 10.48 -4.85
CA ALA A 214 7.83 9.17 -5.25
C ALA A 214 8.96 8.16 -5.47
N LYS A 215 10.02 8.55 -6.18
CA LYS A 215 11.23 7.73 -6.39
C LYS A 215 11.87 7.32 -5.06
N LYS A 216 12.03 8.27 -4.13
CA LYS A 216 12.61 8.01 -2.80
C LYS A 216 11.73 7.05 -1.99
N LYS A 217 10.41 7.22 -2.00
CA LYS A 217 9.45 6.35 -1.29
C LYS A 217 9.46 4.92 -1.86
N ILE A 218 9.42 4.77 -3.18
CA ILE A 218 9.45 3.47 -3.87
C ILE A 218 10.77 2.74 -3.59
N SER A 219 11.91 3.44 -3.69
CA SER A 219 13.22 2.87 -3.39
C SER A 219 13.32 2.30 -1.96
N LYS A 220 12.86 3.07 -0.96
CA LYS A 220 12.81 2.59 0.44
C LYS A 220 11.91 1.37 0.61
N LYS A 221 10.73 1.35 -0.02
CA LYS A 221 9.81 0.18 0.04
C LYS A 221 10.44 -1.05 -0.60
N LEU A 222 11.12 -0.88 -1.75
CA LEU A 222 11.80 -1.96 -2.45
C LEU A 222 12.96 -2.55 -1.62
N GLN A 223 13.77 -1.69 -0.99
CA GLN A 223 14.83 -2.11 -0.07
C GLN A 223 14.26 -2.86 1.15
N ALA A 224 13.20 -2.34 1.77
CA ALA A 224 12.56 -2.98 2.92
C ALA A 224 11.94 -4.34 2.57
N TRP A 225 11.40 -4.47 1.35
CA TRP A 225 10.90 -5.76 0.84
C TRP A 225 12.04 -6.74 0.60
N LYS A 226 13.15 -6.30 -0.02
CA LYS A 226 14.34 -7.12 -0.26
C LYS A 226 14.94 -7.64 1.05
N ASN A 227 15.06 -6.78 2.07
CA ASN A 227 15.59 -7.15 3.39
C ASN A 227 14.67 -8.10 4.17
N ARG A 228 13.35 -7.98 4.01
CA ARG A 228 12.39 -8.94 4.61
C ARG A 228 12.50 -10.32 3.98
N ARG A 229 12.67 -10.38 2.66
CA ARG A 229 12.88 -11.65 1.94
C ARG A 229 14.13 -12.37 2.45
N THR A 230 15.28 -11.69 2.51
CA THR A 230 16.53 -12.31 2.99
C THR A 230 16.43 -12.77 4.45
N ARG A 231 15.78 -11.99 5.33
CA ARG A 231 15.59 -12.37 6.74
C ARG A 231 14.75 -13.64 6.90
N GLY A 232 13.71 -13.81 6.09
CA GLY A 232 12.87 -15.02 6.08
C GLY A 232 13.67 -16.29 5.74
N ASP A 233 14.56 -16.19 4.76
CA ASP A 233 15.44 -17.31 4.37
C ASP A 233 16.43 -17.67 5.52
N HIS A 234 16.95 -16.68 6.26
CA HIS A 234 17.82 -16.90 7.42
C HIS A 234 17.10 -17.53 8.63
N THR A 235 15.86 -17.12 8.92
CA THR A 235 15.08 -17.71 10.02
C THR A 235 14.76 -19.18 9.78
N ASN A 236 14.49 -19.56 8.52
CA ASN A 236 14.24 -20.96 8.15
C ASN A 236 15.50 -21.81 8.37
N LEU A 237 16.69 -21.34 7.94
CA LEU A 237 17.94 -22.06 8.16
C LEU A 237 18.22 -22.34 9.65
N GLY A 238 18.02 -21.34 10.52
CA GLY A 238 18.26 -21.48 11.95
C GLY A 238 17.38 -22.55 12.61
N TYR A 239 16.11 -22.65 12.20
CA TYR A 239 15.20 -23.69 12.67
C TYR A 239 15.66 -25.09 12.24
N PHE A 240 15.99 -25.30 10.96
CA PHE A 240 16.45 -26.60 10.47
C PHE A 240 17.76 -27.06 11.12
N LEU A 241 18.69 -26.14 11.39
CA LEU A 241 19.94 -26.44 12.10
C LEU A 241 19.68 -26.89 13.55
N PHE A 242 18.79 -26.18 14.25
CA PHE A 242 18.38 -26.56 15.60
C PHE A 242 17.71 -27.94 15.63
N ASP A 243 16.79 -28.19 14.70
CA ASP A 243 16.04 -29.45 14.62
C ASP A 243 16.94 -30.65 14.27
N LEU A 244 17.90 -30.46 13.34
CA LEU A 244 18.92 -31.47 13.06
C LEU A 244 19.80 -31.75 14.30
N GLY A 245 20.25 -30.71 15.00
CA GLY A 245 21.05 -30.85 16.22
C GLY A 245 20.31 -31.61 17.32
N TRP A 246 19.02 -31.32 17.50
CA TRP A 246 18.14 -32.04 18.42
C TRP A 246 17.99 -33.52 18.03
N CYS A 247 17.70 -33.81 16.76
CA CYS A 247 17.54 -35.17 16.25
C CYS A 247 18.80 -36.03 16.42
N VAL A 248 19.98 -35.46 16.17
CA VAL A 248 21.27 -36.15 16.34
C VAL A 248 21.58 -36.38 17.81
N TYR A 249 21.39 -35.38 18.67
CA TYR A 249 21.70 -35.47 20.10
C TYR A 249 20.82 -36.50 20.82
N PHE A 250 19.50 -36.45 20.59
CA PHE A 250 18.55 -37.35 21.25
C PHE A 250 18.31 -38.67 20.50
N LYS A 251 18.92 -38.87 19.33
CA LYS A 251 18.67 -40.02 18.43
C LYS A 251 17.17 -40.28 18.21
N ALA A 252 16.40 -39.19 18.14
CA ALA A 252 14.95 -39.23 18.18
C ALA A 252 14.32 -39.74 16.87
N GLU A 253 15.04 -39.63 15.75
CA GLU A 253 14.52 -39.85 14.41
C GLU A 253 15.39 -40.80 13.57
N GLY A 254 14.79 -41.43 12.56
CA GLY A 254 15.46 -42.40 11.70
C GLY A 254 16.42 -41.78 10.66
N PRO A 255 17.31 -42.58 10.04
CA PRO A 255 18.31 -42.09 9.07
C PRO A 255 17.72 -41.32 7.88
N LEU A 256 16.52 -41.69 7.43
CA LEU A 256 15.83 -41.03 6.32
C LEU A 256 15.44 -39.58 6.66
N MET A 257 15.07 -39.32 7.91
CA MET A 257 14.74 -37.98 8.39
C MET A 257 16.01 -37.12 8.50
N LEU A 258 17.13 -37.70 8.95
CA LEU A 258 18.42 -37.00 8.99
C LEU A 258 18.90 -36.60 7.59
N VAL A 259 18.69 -37.45 6.57
CA VAL A 259 19.02 -37.12 5.17
C VAL A 259 18.15 -35.96 4.68
N HIS A 260 16.85 -35.97 4.98
CA HIS A 260 15.95 -34.86 4.67
C HIS A 260 16.45 -33.53 5.26
N HIS A 261 16.75 -33.49 6.57
CA HIS A 261 17.20 -32.26 7.22
C HIS A 261 18.55 -31.79 6.66
N SER A 262 19.50 -32.72 6.46
CA SER A 262 20.81 -32.39 5.89
C SER A 262 20.70 -31.78 4.50
N VAL A 263 19.86 -32.36 3.62
CA VAL A 263 19.68 -31.84 2.25
C VAL A 263 18.92 -30.51 2.25
N SER A 264 17.93 -30.33 3.14
CA SER A 264 17.26 -29.03 3.34
C SER A 264 18.23 -27.95 3.80
N ILE A 265 19.09 -28.24 4.79
CA ILE A 265 20.10 -27.30 5.30
C ILE A 265 21.10 -26.92 4.21
N LEU A 266 21.61 -27.91 3.47
CA LEU A 266 22.54 -27.67 2.36
C LEU A 266 21.90 -26.84 1.25
N GLY A 267 20.65 -27.14 0.89
CA GLY A 267 19.89 -26.39 -0.12
C GLY A 267 19.63 -24.93 0.27
N ILE A 268 19.20 -24.71 1.52
CA ILE A 268 18.97 -23.36 2.07
C ILE A 268 20.29 -22.60 2.17
N SER A 269 21.34 -23.22 2.70
CA SER A 269 22.66 -22.60 2.86
C SER A 269 23.27 -22.21 1.51
N ALA A 270 23.17 -23.08 0.51
CA ALA A 270 23.69 -22.79 -0.81
C ALA A 270 22.88 -21.71 -1.54
N SER A 271 21.55 -21.68 -1.38
CA SER A 271 20.71 -20.61 -1.93
C SER A 271 21.03 -19.26 -1.29
N LEU A 272 21.23 -19.24 0.04
CA LEU A 272 21.64 -18.04 0.78
C LEU A 272 23.04 -17.56 0.37
N ALA A 273 24.01 -18.47 0.26
CA ALA A 273 25.39 -18.13 -0.08
C ALA A 273 25.54 -17.58 -1.51
N LEU A 274 24.73 -18.07 -2.45
CA LEU A 274 24.80 -17.69 -3.87
C LEU A 274 23.81 -16.59 -4.26
N GLY A 275 22.82 -16.28 -3.42
CA GLY A 275 21.78 -15.30 -3.72
C GLY A 275 20.86 -15.70 -4.88
N GLU A 276 20.82 -16.99 -5.22
CA GLU A 276 20.09 -17.57 -6.36
C GLU A 276 19.20 -18.75 -5.90
N SER A 277 18.23 -19.12 -6.72
CA SER A 277 17.34 -20.29 -6.53
C SER A 277 16.44 -20.28 -5.27
N ALA A 278 16.18 -19.09 -4.71
CA ALA A 278 15.34 -18.94 -3.51
C ALA A 278 13.87 -19.33 -3.75
N ALA A 279 13.37 -19.20 -4.98
CA ALA A 279 11.98 -19.57 -5.30
C ALA A 279 11.79 -21.08 -5.23
N GLU A 280 12.72 -21.82 -5.81
CA GLU A 280 12.76 -23.29 -5.83
C GLU A 280 12.93 -23.84 -4.42
N VAL A 281 13.89 -23.32 -3.65
CA VAL A 281 14.14 -23.74 -2.27
C VAL A 281 12.93 -23.44 -1.38
N ASN A 282 12.31 -22.25 -1.48
CA ASN A 282 11.13 -21.92 -0.70
C ASN A 282 9.91 -22.78 -1.07
N ALA A 283 9.73 -23.13 -2.34
CA ALA A 283 8.66 -24.05 -2.75
C ALA A 283 8.84 -25.45 -2.14
N VAL A 284 10.09 -25.95 -2.08
CA VAL A 284 10.41 -27.22 -1.42
C VAL A 284 10.16 -27.15 0.08
N ILE A 285 10.60 -26.07 0.76
CA ILE A 285 10.35 -25.87 2.21
C ILE A 285 8.85 -25.82 2.51
N PHE A 286 8.09 -25.04 1.74
CA PHE A 286 6.64 -24.95 1.93
C PHE A 286 5.98 -26.32 1.78
N GLY A 287 6.29 -27.03 0.69
CA GLY A 287 5.75 -28.37 0.46
C GLY A 287 6.18 -29.36 1.54
N SER A 288 7.41 -29.24 2.06
CA SER A 288 7.92 -30.14 3.09
C SER A 288 7.33 -29.87 4.47
N GLU A 289 7.14 -28.62 4.84
CA GLU A 289 6.63 -28.26 6.17
C GLU A 289 5.12 -28.35 6.28
N LEU A 290 4.39 -28.27 5.16
CA LEU A 290 2.92 -28.27 5.18
C LEU A 290 2.29 -29.48 5.89
N THR A 291 2.96 -30.64 5.85
CA THR A 291 2.44 -31.86 6.50
C THR A 291 2.86 -31.98 7.97
N ASN A 292 3.83 -31.18 8.43
CA ASN A 292 4.43 -31.27 9.77
C ASN A 292 3.43 -30.98 10.91
N PRO A 293 2.54 -29.97 10.82
CA PRO A 293 1.53 -29.72 11.86
C PRO A 293 0.68 -30.94 12.20
N PHE A 294 0.34 -31.78 11.21
CA PHE A 294 -0.45 -32.99 11.41
C PHE A 294 0.35 -34.14 12.04
N LEU A 295 1.65 -34.23 11.75
CA LEU A 295 2.55 -35.14 12.46
C LEU A 295 2.68 -34.78 13.94
N GLN A 296 2.82 -33.49 14.24
CA GLN A 296 2.89 -33.01 15.63
C GLN A 296 1.55 -33.20 16.35
N ALA A 297 0.43 -32.86 15.71
CA ALA A 297 -0.91 -33.08 16.26
C ALA A 297 -1.14 -34.56 16.62
N ARG A 298 -0.65 -35.48 15.78
CA ARG A 298 -0.70 -36.92 16.05
C ARG A 298 0.08 -37.31 17.31
N TRP A 299 1.27 -36.74 17.53
CA TRP A 299 2.06 -36.99 18.73
C TRP A 299 1.30 -36.52 19.98
N PHE A 300 0.74 -35.31 19.97
CA PHE A 300 -0.07 -34.79 21.09
C PHE A 300 -1.32 -35.62 21.37
N LEU A 301 -1.99 -36.14 20.34
CA LEU A 301 -3.16 -37.01 20.52
C LEU A 301 -2.79 -38.34 21.17
N ARG A 302 -1.58 -38.87 20.91
CA ARG A 302 -1.09 -40.07 21.58
C ARG A 302 -0.80 -39.83 23.06
N GLU A 303 -0.14 -38.71 23.36
CA GLU A 303 0.20 -38.33 24.74
C GLU A 303 -1.06 -38.15 25.60
N LYS A 304 -2.12 -37.55 25.04
CA LYS A 304 -3.40 -37.38 25.73
C LYS A 304 -4.29 -38.63 25.74
N GLY A 305 -3.85 -39.75 25.16
CA GLY A 305 -4.67 -40.96 25.01
C GLY A 305 -5.87 -40.83 24.05
N LEU A 306 -5.99 -39.72 23.32
CA LEU A 306 -7.10 -39.41 22.42
C LEU A 306 -6.89 -39.92 20.98
N TYR A 307 -5.74 -40.57 20.70
CA TYR A 307 -5.42 -41.08 19.36
C TYR A 307 -6.44 -42.08 18.77
N PRO A 308 -7.09 -42.97 19.55
CA PRO A 308 -8.11 -43.89 19.03
C PRO A 308 -9.45 -43.22 18.65
N SER A 309 -9.55 -41.89 18.71
CA SER A 309 -10.78 -41.14 18.41
C SER A 309 -10.92 -40.79 16.93
N LEU A 310 -12.12 -40.31 16.56
CA LEU A 310 -12.40 -39.72 15.24
C LEU A 310 -11.41 -38.59 14.86
N ILE A 311 -10.98 -37.80 15.85
CA ILE A 311 -10.00 -36.71 15.64
C ILE A 311 -8.66 -37.28 15.18
N GLY A 312 -8.20 -38.39 15.77
CA GLY A 312 -6.98 -39.07 15.34
C GLY A 312 -7.07 -39.63 13.92
N ASP A 313 -8.26 -40.06 13.49
CA ASP A 313 -8.50 -40.52 12.12
C ASP A 313 -8.52 -39.38 11.11
N VAL A 314 -9.15 -38.26 11.43
CA VAL A 314 -9.14 -37.05 10.59
C VAL A 314 -7.71 -36.53 10.42
N VAL A 315 -6.93 -36.46 11.51
CA VAL A 315 -5.52 -36.02 11.45
C VAL A 315 -4.68 -36.95 10.58
N ASP A 316 -4.80 -38.28 10.73
CA ASP A 316 -4.09 -39.23 9.88
C ASP A 316 -4.53 -39.12 8.41
N PHE A 317 -5.82 -38.94 8.12
CA PHE A 317 -6.34 -38.75 6.76
C PHE A 317 -5.80 -37.48 6.11
N LEU A 318 -5.89 -36.33 6.80
CA LEU A 318 -5.37 -35.05 6.32
C LEU A 318 -3.86 -35.11 6.07
N PHE A 319 -3.11 -35.76 6.97
CA PHE A 319 -1.68 -36.00 6.78
C PHE A 319 -1.41 -36.78 5.49
N VAL A 320 -2.10 -37.91 5.26
CA VAL A 320 -1.89 -38.72 4.03
C VAL A 320 -2.28 -37.96 2.77
N VAL A 321 -3.41 -37.25 2.77
CA VAL A 321 -3.89 -36.49 1.61
C VAL A 321 -2.92 -35.36 1.26
N LEU A 322 -2.48 -34.58 2.25
CA LEU A 322 -1.53 -33.50 2.02
C LEU A 322 -0.16 -34.04 1.58
N PHE A 323 0.30 -35.14 2.17
CA PHE A 323 1.56 -35.76 1.76
C PHE A 323 1.49 -36.27 0.31
N ALA A 324 0.39 -36.93 -0.08
CA ALA A 324 0.21 -37.42 -1.45
C ALA A 324 0.01 -36.28 -2.45
N GLY A 325 -0.92 -35.38 -2.18
CA GLY A 325 -1.28 -34.29 -3.10
C GLY A 325 -0.13 -33.29 -3.27
N VAL A 326 0.45 -32.82 -2.17
CA VAL A 326 1.43 -31.73 -2.20
C VAL A 326 2.85 -32.27 -2.36
N ARG A 327 3.31 -33.20 -1.49
CA ARG A 327 4.71 -33.64 -1.56
C ARG A 327 5.00 -34.58 -2.74
N ILE A 328 4.05 -35.43 -3.13
CA ILE A 328 4.24 -36.31 -4.29
C ILE A 328 3.72 -35.67 -5.57
N GLY A 329 2.46 -35.22 -5.60
CA GLY A 329 1.83 -34.65 -6.79
C GLY A 329 2.45 -33.32 -7.21
N VAL A 330 2.23 -32.26 -6.42
CA VAL A 330 2.81 -30.93 -6.69
C VAL A 330 4.34 -30.99 -6.69
N GLY A 331 4.94 -31.80 -5.81
CA GLY A 331 6.38 -32.04 -5.78
C GLY A 331 6.94 -32.61 -7.08
N ALA A 332 6.25 -33.55 -7.75
CA ALA A 332 6.67 -34.08 -9.05
C ALA A 332 6.66 -32.99 -10.12
N TRP A 333 5.61 -32.16 -10.11
CA TRP A 333 5.47 -31.05 -11.05
C TRP A 333 6.57 -30.00 -10.87
N LEU A 334 6.86 -29.62 -9.62
CA LEU A 334 7.94 -28.70 -9.30
C LEU A 334 9.31 -29.29 -9.69
N MET A 335 9.53 -30.58 -9.43
CA MET A 335 10.75 -31.29 -9.86
C MET A 335 10.94 -31.23 -11.37
N TYR A 336 9.89 -31.54 -12.12
CA TYR A 336 9.90 -31.47 -13.58
C TYR A 336 10.26 -30.06 -14.09
N CYS A 337 9.63 -29.03 -13.51
CA CYS A 337 9.93 -27.62 -13.84
C CYS A 337 11.39 -27.26 -13.55
N VAL A 338 11.93 -27.68 -12.40
CA VAL A 338 13.30 -27.38 -11.98
C VAL A 338 14.33 -28.09 -12.86
N LEU A 339 14.07 -29.34 -13.25
CA LEU A 339 14.97 -30.10 -14.12
C LEU A 339 15.05 -29.49 -15.52
N LEU A 340 13.93 -29.05 -16.09
CA LEU A 340 13.87 -28.43 -17.42
C LEU A 340 14.40 -26.99 -17.46
N SER A 341 14.28 -26.25 -16.35
CA SER A 341 14.73 -24.87 -16.31
C SER A 341 16.26 -24.78 -16.47
N PRO A 342 16.79 -23.90 -17.36
CA PRO A 342 18.24 -23.72 -17.50
C PRO A 342 18.85 -22.87 -16.39
N ARG A 343 18.02 -22.23 -15.54
CA ARG A 343 18.48 -21.27 -14.52
C ARG A 343 18.99 -21.90 -13.22
N PRO A 344 18.33 -22.90 -12.62
CA PRO A 344 18.83 -23.51 -11.39
C PRO A 344 20.16 -24.21 -11.63
N ARG A 345 21.13 -23.93 -10.76
CA ARG A 345 22.45 -24.58 -10.81
C ARG A 345 22.32 -26.09 -10.56
N VAL A 346 23.24 -26.87 -11.13
CA VAL A 346 23.20 -28.34 -11.11
C VAL A 346 23.04 -28.90 -9.69
N PHE A 347 23.76 -28.35 -8.69
CA PHE A 347 23.66 -28.85 -7.32
C PHE A 347 22.28 -28.58 -6.67
N ILE A 348 21.56 -27.51 -7.03
CA ILE A 348 20.17 -27.27 -6.58
C ILE A 348 19.24 -28.33 -7.18
N LYS A 349 19.44 -28.66 -8.47
CA LYS A 349 18.68 -29.73 -9.13
C LYS A 349 18.92 -31.08 -8.46
N VAL A 350 20.18 -31.40 -8.14
CA VAL A 350 20.55 -32.63 -7.43
C VAL A 350 19.93 -32.65 -6.03
N GLY A 351 20.03 -31.57 -5.26
CA GLY A 351 19.42 -31.47 -3.93
C GLY A 351 17.91 -31.63 -3.97
N GLY A 352 17.24 -30.97 -4.92
CA GLY A 352 15.81 -31.16 -5.17
C GLY A 352 15.48 -32.63 -5.47
N PHE A 353 16.21 -33.27 -6.39
CA PHE A 353 15.98 -34.66 -6.75
C PHE A 353 16.08 -35.59 -5.54
N ILE A 354 17.11 -35.39 -4.69
CA ILE A 354 17.28 -36.15 -3.45
C ILE A 354 16.08 -35.93 -2.51
N MET A 355 15.63 -34.68 -2.33
CA MET A 355 14.46 -34.38 -1.49
C MET A 355 13.17 -35.03 -1.99
N TYR A 356 12.99 -35.08 -3.31
CA TYR A 356 11.83 -35.75 -3.90
C TYR A 356 11.93 -37.27 -3.72
N ALA A 357 13.11 -37.87 -3.95
CA ALA A 357 13.34 -39.29 -3.71
C ALA A 357 13.05 -39.69 -2.25
N VAL A 358 13.52 -38.89 -1.28
CA VAL A 358 13.21 -39.08 0.14
C VAL A 358 11.70 -39.04 0.39
N SER A 359 10.98 -38.12 -0.25
CA SER A 359 9.51 -38.03 -0.14
C SER A 359 8.81 -39.27 -0.71
N CYS A 360 9.31 -39.85 -1.80
CA CYS A 360 8.79 -41.10 -2.36
C CYS A 360 8.99 -42.29 -1.40
N VAL A 361 10.15 -42.38 -0.72
CA VAL A 361 10.38 -43.41 0.32
C VAL A 361 9.46 -43.19 1.53
N PHE A 362 9.28 -41.93 1.94
CA PHE A 362 8.13 -41.36 2.64
C PHE A 362 6.81 -42.09 2.34
N MET A 363 6.36 -41.91 1.10
CA MET A 363 5.05 -42.38 0.65
C MET A 363 4.89 -43.90 0.79
N VAL A 364 5.91 -44.69 0.45
CA VAL A 364 5.84 -46.16 0.58
C VAL A 364 5.59 -46.57 2.04
N SER A 365 6.27 -45.92 2.97
CA SER A 365 6.13 -46.18 4.41
C SER A 365 4.73 -45.78 4.92
N ILE A 366 4.24 -44.63 4.47
CA ILE A 366 2.90 -44.12 4.80
C ILE A 366 1.81 -45.03 4.23
N PHE A 367 1.94 -45.50 2.99
CA PHE A 367 1.00 -46.44 2.37
C PHE A 367 0.94 -47.77 3.14
N ARG A 368 2.09 -48.33 3.53
CA ARG A 368 2.16 -49.52 4.38
C ARG A 368 1.49 -49.29 5.74
N PHE A 369 1.67 -48.10 6.33
CA PHE A 369 0.99 -47.73 7.56
C PHE A 369 -0.54 -47.64 7.38
N ALA A 370 -1.01 -46.91 6.36
CA ALA A 370 -2.42 -46.75 6.05
C ALA A 370 -3.09 -48.11 5.81
N ARG A 371 -2.49 -48.98 4.97
CA ARG A 371 -2.99 -50.34 4.72
C ARG A 371 -3.12 -51.15 6.01
N ARG A 372 -2.08 -51.15 6.87
CA ARG A 372 -2.14 -51.87 8.16
C ARG A 372 -3.24 -51.35 9.06
N LYS A 373 -3.44 -50.04 9.14
CA LYS A 373 -4.49 -49.42 9.97
C LYS A 373 -5.89 -49.76 9.43
N THR A 374 -6.11 -49.66 8.13
CA THR A 374 -7.39 -49.99 7.49
C THR A 374 -7.74 -51.47 7.64
N VAL A 375 -6.78 -52.38 7.45
CA VAL A 375 -7.01 -53.83 7.63
C VAL A 375 -7.38 -54.16 9.07
N LYS A 376 -6.69 -53.59 10.07
CA LYS A 376 -7.04 -53.81 11.49
C LYS A 376 -8.45 -53.32 11.82
N LYS A 377 -8.84 -52.15 11.31
CA LYS A 377 -10.19 -51.62 11.51
C LYS A 377 -11.26 -52.46 10.80
N TYR A 378 -10.97 -52.91 9.58
CA TYR A 378 -11.86 -53.80 8.85
C TYR A 378 -12.08 -55.12 9.57
N GLN A 379 -11.00 -55.72 10.10
CA GLN A 379 -11.09 -56.94 10.91
C GLN A 379 -11.91 -56.74 12.18
N ALA A 380 -11.70 -55.63 12.90
CA ALA A 380 -12.47 -55.29 14.11
C ALA A 380 -13.96 -55.05 13.81
N TRP A 381 -14.27 -54.32 12.73
CA TRP A 381 -15.64 -54.09 12.28
C TRP A 381 -16.32 -55.40 11.86
N ARG A 382 -15.63 -56.24 11.07
CA ARG A 382 -16.15 -57.55 10.65
C ARG A 382 -16.41 -58.48 11.85
N ALA A 383 -15.52 -58.48 12.84
CA ALA A 383 -15.72 -59.25 14.07
C ALA A 383 -16.91 -58.75 14.90
N TRP A 384 -17.09 -57.43 15.00
CA TRP A 384 -18.26 -56.82 15.64
C TRP A 384 -19.55 -57.16 14.89
N TRP A 385 -19.56 -57.00 13.57
CA TRP A 385 -20.72 -57.28 12.72
C TRP A 385 -21.16 -58.75 12.81
N ASN A 386 -20.21 -59.69 12.75
CA ASN A 386 -20.52 -61.11 12.89
C ASN A 386 -21.13 -61.42 14.27
N LYS A 387 -20.61 -60.81 15.35
CA LYS A 387 -21.17 -60.96 16.70
C LYS A 387 -22.59 -60.39 16.81
N GLU A 388 -22.86 -59.25 16.17
CA GLU A 388 -24.18 -58.62 16.16
C GLU A 388 -25.21 -59.46 15.38
N VAL A 389 -24.78 -60.04 14.25
CA VAL A 389 -25.63 -60.95 13.45
C VAL A 389 -25.92 -62.24 14.22
N ASP A 390 -24.94 -62.83 14.91
CA ASP A 390 -25.13 -64.03 15.73
C ASP A 390 -26.05 -63.79 16.96
N LEU A 391 -26.06 -62.57 17.51
CA LEU A 391 -26.97 -62.15 18.59
C LEU A 391 -28.40 -61.92 18.13
N ASN A 392 -28.61 -61.57 16.86
CA ASN A 392 -29.94 -61.37 16.28
C ASN A 392 -30.51 -62.65 15.61
N ALA A 393 -29.71 -63.71 15.52
CA ALA A 393 -30.09 -65.01 14.94
C ALA A 393 -30.41 -66.09 15.98
N ASN A 394 -30.11 -65.85 17.26
CA ASN A 394 -30.60 -66.61 18.42
C ASN A 394 -31.71 -65.82 19.13
#